data_AF-N2B1I3-F1
#
_entry.id   AF-N2B1I3-F1
#
_cell.length_a   1.000
_cell.length_b   1.000
_cell.length_c   1.000
_cell.angle_alpha   90.00
_cell.angle_beta   90.00
_cell.angle_gamma   90.00
#
_symmetry.space_group_name_H-M   'P 1'
#
loop_
_entity.id
_entity.type
_entity.pdbx_description
1 polymer ?
#
loop_
_entity_poly.entity_id
_entity_poly.type
_entity_poly.pdbx_seq_one_letter_code
_entity_poly.pdbx_strand_id
1 'polypeptide(L)'
;MAYTKIHAITATVDKAVAYICNPDKTDESIYISSYACAPETAAIDFKYTLDHCRENSPNKAYHLIQAFAPGEVSFEEAHQIGKELADKVLEGKYSYVVTTHIDKGHVHNHIIFCAADNIERKR
;
A
#
# COMPACT_ATOMS: atom_id res chain seq x y z
N MET A 1 19.06 -2.40 8.56
CA MET A 1 18.27 -1.14 8.51
C MET A 1 17.47 -1.18 7.24
N ALA A 2 16.14 -1.18 7.34
CA ALA A 2 15.27 -1.31 6.17
C ALA A 2 15.48 -0.14 5.20
N TYR A 3 15.56 -0.46 3.91
CA TYR A 3 15.61 0.53 2.84
C TYR A 3 14.19 0.89 2.40
N THR A 4 13.88 2.19 2.29
CA THR A 4 12.58 2.65 1.81
C THR A 4 12.69 3.45 0.52
N LYS A 5 11.74 3.24 -0.40
CA LYS A 5 11.59 3.99 -1.65
C LYS A 5 10.12 4.32 -1.87
N ILE A 6 9.81 5.52 -2.34
CA ILE A 6 8.45 5.91 -2.72
C ILE A 6 8.42 6.43 -4.15
N HIS A 7 7.37 6.10 -4.89
CA HIS A 7 7.08 6.74 -6.18
C HIS A 7 5.59 6.98 -6.36
N ALA A 8 5.24 7.98 -7.17
CA ALA A 8 3.86 8.29 -7.51
C ALA A 8 3.29 7.30 -8.53
N ILE A 9 1.97 7.11 -8.50
CA ILE A 9 1.16 6.43 -9.51
C ILE A 9 0.17 7.46 -10.06
N THR A 10 0.22 7.73 -11.36
CA THR A 10 -0.59 8.79 -12.01
C THR A 10 -1.74 8.27 -12.86
N ALA A 11 -1.78 6.96 -13.19
CA ALA A 11 -2.79 6.41 -14.10
C ALA A 11 -3.28 4.99 -13.74
N THR A 12 -2.38 4.04 -13.47
CA THR A 12 -2.72 2.60 -13.39
C THR A 12 -2.70 2.08 -11.95
N VAL A 13 -3.58 2.63 -11.10
CA VAL A 13 -3.70 2.20 -9.69
C VAL A 13 -4.19 0.76 -9.60
N ASP A 14 -5.15 0.38 -10.44
CA ASP A 14 -5.69 -0.99 -10.56
C ASP A 14 -4.58 -2.02 -10.82
N LYS A 15 -3.70 -1.75 -11.78
CA LYS A 15 -2.59 -2.65 -12.12
C LYS A 15 -1.56 -2.71 -10.99
N ALA A 16 -1.32 -1.59 -10.32
CA ALA A 16 -0.37 -1.54 -9.22
C ALA A 16 -0.88 -2.34 -8.00
N VAL A 17 -2.15 -2.18 -7.63
CA VAL A 17 -2.79 -2.95 -6.56
C VAL A 17 -2.82 -4.44 -6.91
N ALA A 18 -3.28 -4.80 -8.12
CA ALA A 18 -3.29 -6.20 -8.57
C ALA A 18 -1.89 -6.84 -8.56
N TYR A 19 -0.86 -6.05 -8.89
CA TYR A 19 0.52 -6.53 -8.86
C TYR A 19 1.03 -6.83 -7.45
N ILE A 20 0.74 -5.95 -6.48
CA ILE A 20 1.20 -6.14 -5.10
C ILE A 20 0.41 -7.23 -4.38
N CYS A 21 -0.88 -7.39 -4.70
CA CYS A 21 -1.77 -8.41 -4.14
C CYS A 21 -1.69 -9.77 -4.86
N ASN A 22 -0.68 -10.01 -5.70
CA ASN A 22 -0.57 -11.28 -6.42
C ASN A 22 -0.38 -12.44 -5.42
N PRO A 23 -1.30 -13.43 -5.36
CA PRO A 23 -1.23 -14.56 -4.43
C PRO A 23 0.06 -15.37 -4.51
N ASP A 24 0.66 -15.47 -5.70
CA ASP A 24 1.93 -16.20 -5.92
C ASP A 24 3.10 -15.57 -5.16
N LYS A 25 2.97 -14.29 -4.76
CA LYS A 25 4.00 -13.52 -4.06
C LYS A 25 3.71 -13.31 -2.58
N THR A 26 2.45 -13.49 -2.17
CA THR A 26 1.94 -13.08 -0.85
C THR A 26 1.54 -14.26 0.03
N ASP A 27 2.11 -15.45 -0.21
CA ASP A 27 1.79 -16.69 0.51
C ASP A 27 0.29 -16.97 0.50
N GLU A 28 -0.30 -17.18 -0.68
CA GLU A 28 -1.75 -17.36 -0.86
C GLU A 28 -2.61 -16.20 -0.32
N SER A 29 -2.03 -15.00 -0.21
CA SER A 29 -2.68 -13.76 0.28
C SER A 29 -2.71 -13.58 1.80
N ILE A 30 -2.01 -14.43 2.56
CA ILE A 30 -1.93 -14.31 4.03
C ILE A 30 -1.28 -12.98 4.45
N TYR A 31 -0.30 -12.49 3.67
CA TYR A 31 0.39 -11.23 3.96
C TYR A 31 -0.20 -10.04 3.20
N ILE A 32 -1.52 -9.91 3.21
CA ILE A 32 -2.23 -8.74 2.67
C ILE A 32 -3.08 -8.12 3.78
N SER A 33 -2.87 -6.84 4.05
CA SER A 33 -3.71 -6.03 4.94
C SER A 33 -4.12 -4.73 4.25
N SER A 34 -5.22 -4.12 4.67
CA SER A 34 -5.69 -2.84 4.13
C SER A 34 -6.35 -1.98 5.20
N TYR A 35 -6.50 -0.69 4.89
CA TYR A 35 -7.20 0.28 5.71
C TYR A 35 -8.12 1.14 4.84
N ALA A 36 -9.36 1.34 5.30
CA ALA A 36 -10.40 2.15 4.65
C ALA A 36 -10.63 1.83 3.15
N CYS A 37 -10.31 0.60 2.74
CA CYS A 37 -10.60 -0.01 1.45
C CYS A 37 -10.42 -1.53 1.56
N ALA A 38 -10.97 -2.31 0.62
CA ALA A 38 -10.61 -3.71 0.45
C ALA A 38 -9.57 -3.85 -0.67
N PRO A 39 -8.65 -4.83 -0.63
CA PRO A 39 -7.64 -5.02 -1.68
C PRO A 39 -8.24 -5.13 -3.09
N GLU A 40 -9.41 -5.76 -3.22
CA GLU A 40 -10.11 -5.99 -4.49
C GLU A 40 -10.77 -4.70 -5.02
N THR A 41 -11.15 -3.79 -4.13
CA THR A 41 -11.87 -2.54 -4.48
C THR A 41 -11.01 -1.30 -4.37
N ALA A 42 -9.77 -1.40 -3.88
CA ALA A 42 -8.93 -0.25 -3.55
C ALA A 42 -8.78 0.76 -4.70
N ALA A 43 -8.63 0.30 -5.94
CA ALA A 43 -8.55 1.21 -7.10
C ALA A 43 -9.85 2.00 -7.34
N ILE A 44 -11.00 1.38 -7.10
CA ILE A 44 -12.33 2.02 -7.20
C ILE A 44 -12.50 3.00 -6.03
N ASP A 45 -12.16 2.57 -4.82
CA ASP A 45 -12.27 3.40 -3.61
C ASP A 45 -11.37 4.64 -3.71
N PHE A 46 -10.14 4.49 -4.20
CA PHE A 46 -9.20 5.60 -4.38
C PHE A 46 -9.73 6.56 -5.44
N LYS A 47 -10.21 6.05 -6.57
CA LYS A 47 -10.82 6.89 -7.60
C LYS A 47 -12.01 7.67 -7.05
N TYR A 48 -12.89 7.01 -6.31
CA TYR A 48 -14.04 7.67 -5.69
C TYR A 48 -13.59 8.78 -4.73
N THR A 49 -12.62 8.53 -3.86
CA THR A 49 -12.09 9.56 -2.95
C THR A 49 -11.48 10.72 -3.73
N LEU A 50 -10.68 10.48 -4.76
CA LEU A 50 -10.06 11.52 -5.59
C LEU A 50 -11.09 12.37 -6.34
N ASP A 51 -12.16 11.77 -6.87
CA ASP A 51 -13.21 12.47 -7.60
C ASP A 51 -14.04 13.40 -6.67
N HIS A 52 -14.01 13.16 -5.35
CA HIS A 52 -14.77 13.91 -4.35
C HIS A 52 -13.90 14.79 -3.42
N CYS A 53 -12.58 14.76 -3.57
CA CYS A 53 -11.67 15.68 -2.88
C CYS A 53 -11.38 16.91 -3.75
N ARG A 54 -11.05 18.04 -3.13
CA ARG A 54 -10.68 19.28 -3.83
C ARG A 54 -9.23 19.29 -4.33
N GLU A 55 -8.48 18.21 -4.09
CA GLU A 55 -7.08 18.12 -4.47
C GLU A 55 -6.89 17.86 -5.96
N ASN A 56 -6.36 18.87 -6.66
CA ASN A 56 -5.98 18.78 -8.08
C ASN A 56 -4.55 18.22 -8.25
N SER A 57 -4.27 17.07 -7.62
CA SER A 57 -2.99 16.38 -7.81
C SER A 57 -3.01 15.51 -9.07
N PRO A 58 -1.93 15.51 -9.89
CA PRO A 58 -1.78 14.52 -10.97
C PRO A 58 -1.58 13.10 -10.42
N ASN A 59 -1.19 12.97 -9.14
CA ASN A 59 -0.97 11.68 -8.50
C ASN A 59 -2.31 11.11 -8.03
N LYS A 60 -2.53 9.82 -8.31
CA LYS A 60 -3.72 9.06 -7.89
C LYS A 60 -3.42 8.20 -6.67
N ALA A 61 -2.20 7.69 -6.57
CA ALA A 61 -1.72 6.96 -5.41
C ALA A 61 -0.21 7.12 -5.27
N TYR A 62 0.32 6.64 -4.16
CA TYR A 62 1.76 6.49 -3.95
C TYR A 62 2.06 5.03 -3.63
N HIS A 63 3.21 4.56 -4.12
CA HIS A 63 3.73 3.22 -3.85
C HIS A 63 5.01 3.34 -3.03
N LEU A 64 4.93 2.95 -1.77
CA LEU A 64 6.06 2.83 -0.87
C LEU A 64 6.53 1.38 -0.84
N ILE A 65 7.83 1.18 -1.02
CA ILE A 65 8.52 -0.11 -0.94
C ILE A 65 9.43 -0.06 0.28
N GLN A 66 9.34 -1.07 1.15
CA GLN A 66 10.23 -1.24 2.31
C GLN A 66 10.91 -2.60 2.17
N ALA A 67 12.23 -2.61 1.96
CA ALA A 67 13.00 -3.83 1.79
C ALA A 67 13.91 -4.09 2.99
N PHE A 68 14.07 -5.36 3.32
CA PHE A 68 14.92 -5.84 4.42
C PHE A 68 16.09 -6.65 3.84
N ALA A 69 17.23 -6.65 4.55
CA ALA A 69 18.33 -7.51 4.18
C ALA A 69 17.93 -9.00 4.34
N PRO A 70 18.49 -9.92 3.53
CA PRO A 70 18.20 -11.35 3.67
C PRO A 70 18.46 -11.84 5.09
N GLY A 71 17.45 -12.45 5.72
CA GLY A 71 17.51 -12.96 7.09
C GLY A 71 17.43 -11.90 8.19
N GLU A 72 17.20 -10.62 7.87
CA GLU A 72 17.07 -9.55 8.86
C GLU A 72 15.77 -9.66 9.68
N VAL A 73 14.68 -10.11 9.05
CA VAL A 73 13.35 -10.25 9.65
C VAL A 73 12.63 -11.48 9.08
N SER A 74 11.72 -12.07 9.86
CA SER A 74 10.76 -13.06 9.36
C SER A 74 9.68 -12.40 8.47
N PHE A 75 8.90 -13.22 7.75
CA PHE A 75 7.80 -12.71 6.91
C PHE A 75 6.71 -12.01 7.72
N GLU A 76 6.37 -12.58 8.88
CA GLU A 76 5.40 -12.01 9.83
C GLU A 76 5.91 -10.69 10.41
N GLU A 77 7.17 -10.64 10.87
CA GLU A 77 7.77 -9.40 11.39
C GLU A 77 7.85 -8.33 10.30
N ALA A 78 8.24 -8.68 9.08
CA ALA A 78 8.23 -7.74 7.96
C ALA A 78 6.83 -7.18 7.75
N HIS A 79 5.80 -8.03 7.70
CA HIS A 79 4.42 -7.58 7.51
C HIS A 79 3.95 -6.65 8.63
N GLN A 80 4.23 -7.00 9.89
CA GLN A 80 3.88 -6.20 11.05
C GLN A 80 4.57 -4.83 11.03
N ILE A 81 5.87 -4.78 10.70
CA ILE A 81 6.62 -3.53 10.52
C ILE A 81 6.02 -2.69 9.38
N GLY A 82 5.59 -3.32 8.28
CA GLY A 82 4.95 -2.64 7.16
C GLY A 82 3.62 -1.99 7.54
N LYS A 83 2.80 -2.69 8.33
CA LYS A 83 1.54 -2.15 8.88
C LYS A 83 1.80 -0.96 9.79
N GLU A 84 2.73 -1.10 10.74
CA GLU A 84 3.08 -0.01 11.65
C GLU A 84 3.64 1.21 10.92
N LEU A 85 4.42 0.99 9.85
CA LEU A 85 4.91 2.07 9.01
C LEU A 85 3.74 2.79 8.30
N ALA A 86 2.80 2.03 7.71
CA ALA A 86 1.61 2.60 7.08
C ALA A 86 0.80 3.44 8.08
N ASP A 87 0.51 2.89 9.26
CA ASP A 87 -0.25 3.58 10.30
C ASP A 87 0.42 4.87 10.77
N LYS A 88 1.74 4.82 11.01
CA LYS A 88 2.52 5.98 11.48
C LYS A 88 2.62 7.08 10.42
N VAL A 89 2.80 6.72 9.15
CA VAL A 89 3.02 7.70 8.07
C VAL A 89 1.70 8.27 7.55
N LEU A 90 0.64 7.46 7.53
CA LEU A 90 -0.64 7.84 6.95
C LEU A 90 -1.64 8.34 8.00
N GLU A 91 -1.36 8.13 9.29
CA GLU A 91 -2.11 8.67 10.44
C GLU A 91 -3.64 8.38 10.37
N GLY A 92 -4.04 7.28 9.73
CA GLY A 92 -5.45 6.95 9.50
C GLY A 92 -6.21 7.88 8.54
N LYS A 93 -5.49 8.77 7.85
CA LYS A 93 -6.06 9.75 6.91
C LYS A 93 -6.24 9.16 5.52
N TYR A 94 -5.32 8.31 5.06
CA TYR A 94 -5.31 7.79 3.70
C TYR A 94 -5.69 6.31 3.66
N SER A 95 -6.55 5.92 2.72
CA SER A 95 -6.80 4.50 2.45
C SER A 95 -5.56 3.85 1.85
N TYR A 96 -5.23 2.64 2.28
CA TYR A 96 -4.04 1.92 1.81
C TYR A 96 -4.21 0.41 1.78
N VAL A 97 -3.34 -0.23 1.00
CA VAL A 97 -3.12 -1.69 0.96
C VAL A 97 -1.64 -1.94 1.23
N VAL A 98 -1.33 -2.86 2.15
CA VAL A 98 0.02 -3.33 2.44
C VAL A 98 0.14 -4.82 2.14
N THR A 99 1.19 -5.20 1.43
CA THR A 99 1.48 -6.59 1.08
C THR A 99 2.95 -6.92 1.36
N THR A 100 3.23 -8.13 1.80
CA THR A 100 4.62 -8.62 1.93
C THR A 100 4.90 -9.65 0.85
N HIS A 101 5.96 -9.42 0.07
CA HIS A 101 6.40 -10.34 -0.98
C HIS A 101 7.50 -11.25 -0.44
N ILE A 102 7.35 -12.56 -0.68
CA ILE A 102 8.27 -13.60 -0.19
C ILE A 102 8.93 -14.40 -1.33
N ASP A 103 8.64 -14.04 -2.59
CA ASP A 103 8.99 -14.81 -3.79
C ASP A 103 10.45 -14.66 -4.26
N LYS A 104 11.20 -13.66 -3.78
CA LYS A 104 12.49 -13.25 -4.39
C LYS A 104 13.74 -13.51 -3.55
N GLY A 105 13.65 -14.36 -2.53
CA GLY A 105 14.78 -14.66 -1.63
C GLY A 105 15.21 -13.48 -0.75
N HIS A 106 14.47 -12.37 -0.79
CA HIS A 106 14.52 -11.26 0.14
C HIS A 106 13.10 -10.77 0.38
N VAL A 107 12.85 -10.28 1.59
CA VAL A 107 11.52 -9.86 2.03
C VAL A 107 11.39 -8.37 1.82
N HIS A 108 10.28 -7.95 1.21
CA HIS A 108 9.94 -6.55 1.08
C HIS A 108 8.43 -6.34 1.16
N ASN A 109 8.06 -5.22 1.78
CA ASN A 109 6.69 -4.74 1.81
C ASN A 109 6.44 -3.79 0.65
N HIS A 110 5.22 -3.83 0.14
CA HIS A 110 4.65 -2.84 -0.73
C HIS A 110 3.45 -2.21 -0.02
N ILE A 111 3.40 -0.88 0.00
CA ILE A 111 2.29 -0.10 0.55
C ILE A 111 1.80 0.82 -0.56
N ILE A 112 0.58 0.62 -1.03
CA ILE A 112 -0.08 1.54 -1.97
C ILE A 112 -1.17 2.29 -1.23
N PHE A 113 -1.09 3.62 -1.23
CA PHE A 113 -2.08 4.47 -0.57
C PHE A 113 -2.61 5.57 -1.49
N CYS A 114 -3.86 5.96 -1.25
CA CYS A 114 -4.55 7.01 -1.99
C CYS A 114 -3.79 8.33 -1.86
N ALA A 115 -3.73 9.11 -2.94
CA ALA A 115 -3.09 10.42 -2.88
C ALA A 115 -3.94 11.48 -2.14
N ALA A 116 -5.21 11.20 -1.86
CA ALA A 116 -6.14 12.09 -1.17
C ALA A 116 -6.65 11.49 0.15
N ASP A 117 -6.88 12.36 1.14
CA ASP A 117 -7.35 12.04 2.49
C ASP A 117 -8.84 11.61 2.50
N ASN A 118 -9.19 10.67 3.37
CA ASN A 118 -10.56 10.25 3.67
C ASN A 118 -11.38 11.32 4.39
N ILE A 119 -10.74 12.28 5.07
CA ILE A 119 -11.39 13.30 5.93
C ILE A 119 -12.15 14.37 5.12
N GLU A 120 -11.78 14.62 3.85
CA GLU A 120 -12.54 15.53 2.97
C GLU A 120 -13.98 15.04 2.71
N ARG A 121 -14.34 13.81 3.12
CA ARG A 121 -15.72 13.29 3.13
C ARG A 121 -16.66 13.99 4.12
N LYS A 122 -16.17 14.89 5.00
CA LYS A 122 -17.03 15.67 5.90
C LYS A 122 -17.65 16.88 5.18
N ARG A 123 -18.79 16.67 4.53
CA ARG A 123 -19.82 17.72 4.33
C ARG A 123 -21.20 17.17 4.68
#